data_AF-A0A2S1XIP4-F1
#
_entry.id   AF-A0A2S1XIP4-F1
#
_cell.length_a   1.000
_cell.length_b   1.000
_cell.length_c   1.000
_cell.angle_alpha   90.00
_cell.angle_beta   90.00
_cell.angle_gamma   90.00
#
_symmetry.space_group_name_H-M   'P 1'
#
loop_
_entity.id
_entity.type
_entity.pdbx_description
1 polymer ?
#
loop_
_entity_poly.entity_id
_entity_poly.type
_entity_poly.pdbx_seq_one_letter_code
_entity_poly.pdbx_strand_id
1 'polypeptide(L)'
;MILFVLKCTADHRFEAWFRNGDAYETQAAAKAIACPVCGDTHITKAPMAPRIAKGGRARDDAPREDGAPEAAPASGGAAAPAAPPASATPSVPAELRERFAAEVMRQLTDIRRAVETNCDYVGDRFAEEARRIHYGETDPRGIYGEATDKEAEELKEEGVTFGRIPWLPRTNS
;
A
#
# COMPACT_ATOMS: atom_id res chain seq x y z
N MET A 1 -14.78 5.11 -15.62
CA MET A 1 -13.65 4.15 -15.51
C MET A 1 -13.78 3.19 -16.68
N ILE A 2 -12.74 3.03 -17.50
CA ILE A 2 -12.73 2.24 -18.74
C ILE A 2 -11.62 1.19 -18.61
N LEU A 3 -11.93 -0.07 -18.95
CA LEU A 3 -10.94 -1.14 -19.03
C LEU A 3 -10.36 -1.18 -20.46
N PHE A 4 -9.03 -1.12 -20.56
CA PHE A 4 -8.31 -1.35 -21.81
C PHE A 4 -7.53 -2.65 -21.73
N VAL A 5 -7.55 -3.42 -22.82
CA VAL A 5 -6.63 -4.54 -23.04
C VAL A 5 -5.38 -3.98 -23.70
N LEU A 6 -4.24 -4.16 -23.04
CA LEU A 6 -2.94 -3.62 -23.42
C LEU A 6 -1.98 -4.74 -23.78
N LYS A 7 -0.97 -4.42 -24.59
CA LYS A 7 0.13 -5.32 -24.93
C LYS A 7 1.49 -4.63 -24.90
N CYS A 8 2.52 -5.32 -24.44
CA CYS A 8 3.90 -4.85 -24.51
C CYS A 8 4.62 -5.32 -25.79
N THR A 9 5.89 -4.96 -25.94
CA THR A 9 6.72 -5.34 -27.11
C THR A 9 6.95 -6.85 -27.21
N ALA A 10 6.92 -7.57 -26.08
CA ALA A 10 7.02 -9.02 -26.00
C ALA A 10 5.67 -9.75 -26.19
N ASP A 11 4.62 -9.05 -26.65
CA ASP A 11 3.24 -9.53 -26.86
C ASP A 11 2.53 -10.06 -25.60
N HIS A 12 3.01 -9.75 -24.39
CA HIS A 12 2.26 -10.04 -23.17
C HIS A 12 1.01 -9.15 -23.10
N ARG A 13 -0.16 -9.76 -22.99
CA ARG A 13 -1.46 -9.08 -22.89
C ARG A 13 -1.90 -8.97 -21.44
N PHE A 14 -2.37 -7.79 -21.06
CA PHE A 14 -2.88 -7.54 -19.72
C PHE A 14 -3.96 -6.46 -19.73
N GLU A 15 -4.73 -6.38 -18.65
CA GLU A 15 -5.85 -5.44 -18.52
C GLU A 15 -5.52 -4.34 -17.53
N ALA A 16 -5.92 -3.11 -17.84
CA ALA A 16 -5.75 -1.97 -16.95
C ALA A 16 -6.96 -1.02 -17.01
N TRP A 17 -7.32 -0.49 -15.84
CA TRP A 17 -8.43 0.43 -15.66
C TRP A 17 -7.95 1.87 -15.67
N PHE A 18 -8.58 2.71 -16.47
CA PHE A 18 -8.27 4.13 -16.58
C PHE A 18 -9.51 4.99 -16.36
N ARG A 19 -9.32 6.24 -15.94
CA ARG A 19 -10.43 7.18 -15.79
C ARG A 19 -11.15 7.40 -17.13
N ASN A 20 -10.39 7.61 -18.21
CA ASN A 20 -10.83 7.88 -19.57
C ASN A 20 -9.72 7.50 -20.58
N GLY A 21 -9.95 7.74 -21.88
CA GLY A 21 -8.96 7.48 -22.94
C GLY A 21 -7.70 8.35 -22.82
N ASP A 22 -7.85 9.64 -22.52
CA ASP A 22 -6.73 10.59 -22.38
C ASP A 22 -5.79 10.22 -21.23
N ALA A 23 -6.32 9.68 -20.13
CA ALA A 23 -5.52 9.20 -19.01
C ALA A 23 -4.61 8.04 -19.42
N TYR A 24 -5.08 7.14 -20.29
CA TYR A 24 -4.22 6.10 -20.87
C TYR A 24 -3.13 6.75 -21.74
N GLU A 25 -3.48 7.66 -22.63
CA GLU A 25 -2.50 8.25 -23.57
C GLU A 25 -1.41 9.04 -22.84
N THR A 26 -1.80 9.82 -21.83
CA THR A 26 -0.87 10.55 -20.97
C THR A 26 0.07 9.60 -20.22
N GLN A 27 -0.45 8.53 -19.63
CA GLN A 27 0.35 7.56 -18.88
C GLN A 27 1.23 6.70 -19.79
N ALA A 28 0.76 6.34 -20.99
CA ALA A 28 1.54 5.63 -22.00
C ALA A 28 2.69 6.49 -22.54
N ALA A 29 2.42 7.77 -22.85
CA ALA A 29 3.44 8.73 -23.27
C ALA A 29 4.48 9.00 -22.18
N ALA A 30 4.04 9.07 -20.92
CA ALA A 30 4.90 9.21 -19.76
C ALA A 30 5.64 7.92 -19.36
N LYS A 31 5.42 6.79 -20.06
CA LYS A 31 5.97 5.46 -19.73
C LYS A 31 5.65 5.03 -18.28
N ALA A 32 4.54 5.52 -17.73
CA ALA A 32 4.10 5.21 -16.37
C ALA A 32 3.37 3.85 -16.29
N ILE A 33 3.08 3.23 -17.43
CA ILE A 33 2.46 1.92 -17.54
C ILE A 33 3.56 0.89 -17.81
N ALA A 34 3.71 -0.10 -16.92
CA ALA A 34 4.67 -1.19 -17.08
C ALA A 34 3.95 -2.53 -17.26
N CYS A 35 4.51 -3.39 -18.11
CA CYS A 35 4.04 -4.76 -18.26
C CYS A 35 4.30 -5.55 -16.96
N PRO A 36 3.30 -6.21 -16.36
CA PRO A 36 3.49 -6.98 -15.12
C PRO A 36 4.32 -8.25 -15.30
N VAL A 37 4.54 -8.69 -16.54
CA VAL A 37 5.28 -9.93 -16.85
C VAL A 37 6.77 -9.66 -17.08
N CYS A 38 7.11 -8.60 -17.83
CA CYS A 38 8.50 -8.32 -18.22
C CYS A 38 9.00 -6.94 -17.83
N GLY A 39 8.16 -6.06 -17.28
CA GLY A 39 8.54 -4.70 -16.90
C GLY A 39 8.69 -3.72 -18.07
N ASP A 40 8.46 -4.14 -19.32
CA ASP A 40 8.52 -3.25 -20.48
C ASP A 40 7.48 -2.12 -20.35
N THR A 41 7.91 -0.88 -20.59
CA THR A 41 7.06 0.32 -20.52
C THR A 41 6.56 0.75 -21.90
N HIS A 42 6.94 0.03 -22.97
CA HIS A 42 6.42 0.28 -24.31
C HIS A 42 5.09 -0.46 -24.50
N ILE A 43 4.00 0.20 -24.10
CA ILE A 43 2.65 -0.38 -24.04
C ILE A 43 1.74 0.19 -25.12
N THR A 44 1.14 -0.69 -25.93
CA THR A 44 0.17 -0.34 -26.97
C THR A 44 -1.21 -0.91 -26.66
N LYS A 45 -2.28 -0.23 -27.09
CA LYS A 45 -3.64 -0.79 -27.06
C LYS A 45 -3.64 -2.07 -27.90
N ALA A 46 -4.03 -3.19 -27.29
CA ALA A 46 -4.19 -4.43 -28.04
C ALA A 46 -5.35 -4.25 -29.04
N PRO A 47 -5.23 -4.76 -30.28
CA PRO A 47 -6.35 -4.73 -31.21
C PRO A 47 -7.50 -5.52 -30.58
N MET A 48 -8.60 -4.83 -30.29
CA MET A 48 -9.85 -5.48 -29.88
C MET A 48 -10.32 -6.31 -31.05
N ALA A 49 -10.36 -7.63 -30.88
CA ALA A 49 -10.93 -8.50 -31.90
C ALA A 49 -12.45 -8.23 -31.95
N PRO A 50 -13.01 -7.72 -33.06
CA PRO A 50 -14.45 -7.67 -33.20
C PRO A 50 -14.98 -9.10 -33.13
N ARG A 51 -16.04 -9.29 -32.35
CA ARG A 51 -16.73 -10.58 -32.25
C ARG A 51 -17.30 -10.89 -33.63
N ILE A 52 -16.59 -11.68 -34.44
CA ILE A 52 -17.11 -12.19 -35.72
C ILE A 52 -18.23 -13.17 -35.39
N ALA A 53 -19.45 -12.66 -35.28
CA ALA A 53 -20.65 -13.47 -35.31
C ALA A 53 -20.73 -14.12 -36.69
N LYS A 54 -20.77 -15.45 -36.73
CA LYS A 54 -20.96 -16.19 -37.96
C LYS A 54 -22.42 -16.01 -38.41
N GLY A 55 -22.65 -15.00 -39.25
CA GLY A 55 -23.81 -14.87 -40.13
C GLY A 55 -24.94 -13.94 -39.66
N GLY A 56 -25.26 -12.92 -40.49
CA GLY A 56 -26.63 -12.40 -40.61
C GLY A 56 -26.85 -10.89 -40.47
N ARG A 57 -26.66 -10.15 -41.58
CA ARG A 57 -27.26 -8.88 -42.05
C ARG A 57 -27.41 -7.66 -41.10
N ALA A 58 -26.88 -6.55 -41.64
CA ALA A 58 -26.99 -5.15 -41.28
C ALA A 58 -28.39 -4.66 -40.87
N ARG A 59 -28.42 -3.68 -39.95
CA ARG A 59 -29.09 -2.40 -40.19
C ARG A 59 -28.50 -1.28 -39.31
N ASP A 60 -28.57 -0.12 -39.92
CA ASP A 60 -27.98 1.19 -39.67
C ASP A 60 -28.56 1.94 -38.46
N ASP A 61 -27.91 3.07 -38.18
CA ASP A 61 -28.45 4.31 -37.58
C ASP A 61 -28.33 4.52 -36.05
N ALA A 62 -27.45 5.47 -35.69
CA ALA A 62 -27.55 6.34 -34.51
C ALA A 62 -28.19 7.68 -34.98
N PRO A 63 -28.48 8.72 -34.16
CA PRO A 63 -28.29 8.91 -32.71
C PRO A 63 -29.50 9.61 -32.00
N ARG A 64 -29.49 9.72 -30.65
CA ARG A 64 -29.97 10.94 -29.97
C ARG A 64 -29.55 11.03 -28.50
N GLU A 65 -29.18 12.25 -28.12
CA GLU A 65 -28.71 12.71 -26.82
C GLU A 65 -29.86 13.07 -25.85
N ASP A 66 -29.42 13.40 -24.62
CA ASP A 66 -30.06 14.19 -23.56
C ASP A 66 -30.95 13.50 -22.52
N GLY A 67 -30.55 13.64 -21.25
CA GLY A 67 -31.44 13.46 -20.11
C GLY A 67 -30.75 13.17 -18.78
N ALA A 68 -30.22 14.20 -18.12
CA ALA A 68 -30.07 14.18 -16.66
C ALA A 68 -31.46 14.08 -16.00
N PRO A 69 -31.57 13.53 -14.78
CA PRO A 69 -31.46 14.44 -13.64
C PRO A 69 -30.71 13.88 -12.43
N GLU A 70 -30.18 14.85 -11.70
CA GLU A 70 -29.62 14.82 -10.35
C GLU A 70 -30.64 14.33 -9.31
N ALA A 71 -30.20 13.44 -8.41
CA ALA A 71 -30.67 13.38 -7.03
C ALA A 71 -29.73 12.49 -6.19
N ALA A 72 -28.94 13.13 -5.33
CA ALA A 72 -28.44 12.53 -4.09
C ALA A 72 -29.64 12.26 -3.14
N PRO A 73 -29.56 11.41 -2.08
CA PRO A 73 -28.48 11.47 -1.11
C PRO A 73 -28.08 10.16 -0.38
N ALA A 74 -27.01 10.34 0.39
CA ALA A 74 -26.77 9.78 1.72
C ALA A 74 -26.36 8.30 1.89
N SER A 75 -25.18 8.21 2.51
CA SER A 75 -24.86 7.38 3.69
C SER A 75 -24.11 6.07 3.45
N GLY A 76 -23.04 5.90 4.22
CA GLY A 76 -22.51 4.58 4.55
C GLY A 76 -20.99 4.46 4.45
N GLY A 77 -20.31 4.72 5.57
CA GLY A 77 -19.10 3.97 5.91
C GLY A 77 -17.78 4.49 5.35
N ALA A 78 -17.20 5.49 6.02
CA ALA A 78 -15.75 5.63 6.08
C ALA A 78 -15.20 4.45 6.90
N ALA A 79 -15.12 3.27 6.27
CA ALA A 79 -14.16 2.25 6.67
C ALA A 79 -12.82 2.69 6.08
N ALA A 80 -11.85 2.91 6.98
CA ALA A 80 -10.47 3.23 6.67
C ALA A 80 -9.95 2.44 5.46
N PRO A 81 -9.26 3.07 4.48
CA PRO A 81 -8.52 2.28 3.53
C PRO A 81 -7.44 1.53 4.30
N ALA A 82 -7.67 0.22 4.40
CA ALA A 82 -6.71 -0.77 4.78
C ALA A 82 -5.36 -0.48 4.09
N ALA A 83 -4.30 -0.72 4.86
CA ALA A 83 -2.90 -0.60 4.48
C ALA A 83 -2.63 -0.90 2.99
N PRO A 84 -1.74 -0.14 2.33
CA PRO A 84 -1.37 -0.40 0.95
C PRO A 84 -0.92 -1.88 0.80
N PRO A 85 -1.36 -2.60 -0.25
CA PRO A 85 -0.87 -3.94 -0.50
C PRO A 85 0.64 -3.84 -0.67
N ALA A 86 1.35 -4.63 0.14
CA ALA A 86 2.79 -4.83 0.05
C ALA A 86 3.17 -5.06 -1.42
N SER A 87 3.65 -4.00 -2.06
CA SER A 87 4.04 -3.99 -3.45
C SER A 87 5.26 -4.89 -3.61
N ALA A 88 5.09 -5.89 -4.50
CA ALA A 88 6.07 -6.79 -5.07
C ALA A 88 7.51 -6.60 -4.58
N THR A 89 7.96 -7.54 -3.75
CA THR A 89 9.37 -7.71 -3.43
C THR A 89 10.16 -7.86 -4.74
N PRO A 90 11.19 -7.06 -5.00
CA PRO A 90 12.14 -7.39 -6.05
C PRO A 90 12.72 -8.77 -5.75
N SER A 91 12.95 -9.59 -6.77
CA SER A 91 13.54 -10.93 -6.66
C SER A 91 15.03 -10.81 -6.30
N VAL A 92 15.29 -10.41 -5.07
CA VAL A 92 16.62 -10.46 -4.46
C VAL A 92 17.05 -11.94 -4.46
N PRO A 93 18.25 -12.28 -4.97
CA PRO A 93 18.78 -13.64 -4.89
C PRO A 93 18.68 -14.19 -3.46
N ALA A 94 18.31 -15.47 -3.31
CA ALA A 94 18.02 -16.07 -2.01
C ALA A 94 19.15 -15.86 -0.99
N GLU A 95 20.40 -16.01 -1.42
CA GLU A 95 21.61 -15.82 -0.61
C GLU A 95 21.77 -14.38 -0.10
N LEU A 96 21.43 -13.39 -0.93
CA LEU A 96 21.48 -11.97 -0.54
C LEU A 96 20.33 -11.63 0.41
N ARG A 97 19.15 -12.23 0.21
CA ARG A 97 18.01 -12.10 1.13
C ARG A 97 18.29 -12.73 2.49
N GLU A 98 18.94 -13.89 2.53
CA GLU A 98 19.36 -14.57 3.76
C GLU A 98 20.39 -13.76 4.53
N ARG A 99 21.42 -13.23 3.85
CA ARG A 99 22.41 -12.35 4.50
C ARG A 99 21.78 -11.07 5.02
N PHE A 100 20.90 -10.46 4.25
CA PHE A 100 20.16 -9.28 4.67
C PHE A 100 19.25 -9.57 5.87
N ALA A 101 18.51 -10.68 5.83
CA ALA A 101 17.65 -11.10 6.95
C ALA A 101 18.48 -11.39 8.21
N ALA A 102 19.59 -12.12 8.11
CA ALA A 102 20.47 -12.40 9.24
C ALA A 102 21.05 -11.12 9.87
N GLU A 103 21.47 -10.17 9.03
CA GLU A 103 21.98 -8.87 9.50
C GLU A 103 20.88 -8.03 10.16
N VAL A 104 19.68 -7.96 9.56
CA VAL A 104 18.52 -7.26 10.16
C VAL A 104 18.16 -7.88 11.51
N MET A 105 18.14 -9.20 11.63
CA MET A 105 17.83 -9.89 12.90
C MET A 105 18.89 -9.61 13.97
N ARG A 106 20.18 -9.56 13.60
CA ARG A 106 21.28 -9.17 14.49
C ARG A 106 21.08 -7.74 15.01
N GLN A 107 20.82 -6.80 14.11
CA GLN A 107 20.57 -5.40 14.46
C GLN A 107 19.35 -5.22 15.35
N LEU A 108 18.24 -5.92 15.07
CA LEU A 108 17.04 -5.89 15.91
C LEU A 108 17.32 -6.43 17.32
N THR A 109 18.18 -7.44 17.45
CA THR A 109 18.60 -7.98 18.75
C THR A 109 19.43 -6.95 19.53
N ASP A 110 20.35 -6.26 18.87
CA ASP A 110 21.16 -5.21 19.47
C ASP A 110 20.30 -4.02 19.93
N ILE A 111 19.34 -3.58 19.09
CA ILE A 111 18.36 -2.54 19.43
C ILE A 111 17.55 -2.95 20.66
N ARG A 112 17.02 -4.18 20.68
CA ARG A 112 16.28 -4.70 21.84
C ARG A 112 17.11 -4.62 23.11
N ARG A 113 18.36 -5.08 23.06
CA ARG A 113 19.26 -5.07 24.21
C ARG A 113 19.52 -3.66 24.70
N ALA A 114 19.72 -2.71 23.79
CA ALA A 114 19.91 -1.32 24.12
C ALA A 114 18.68 -0.72 24.80
N VAL A 115 17.47 -1.05 24.34
CA VAL A 115 16.21 -0.60 24.96
C VAL A 115 16.04 -1.22 26.35
N GLU A 116 16.20 -2.54 26.49
CA GLU A 116 16.07 -3.22 27.79
C GLU A 116 17.13 -2.75 28.82
N THR A 117 18.27 -2.20 28.37
CA THR A 117 19.34 -1.71 29.27
C THR A 117 19.20 -0.23 29.62
N ASN A 118 18.73 0.60 28.70
CA ASN A 118 18.70 2.06 28.87
C ASN A 118 17.31 2.61 29.19
N CYS A 119 16.24 1.83 29.02
CA CYS A 119 14.86 2.28 29.21
C CYS A 119 14.18 1.49 30.33
N ASP A 120 13.18 2.10 30.96
CA ASP A 120 12.34 1.48 31.98
C ASP A 120 11.15 0.75 31.34
N TYR A 121 10.89 -0.48 31.78
CA TYR A 121 9.70 -1.23 31.35
C TYR A 121 8.46 -0.77 32.11
N VAL A 122 7.48 -0.20 31.40
CA VAL A 122 6.24 0.33 31.99
C VAL A 122 5.01 -0.54 31.73
N GLY A 123 5.15 -1.64 30.98
CA GLY A 123 4.06 -2.56 30.66
C GLY A 123 2.96 -1.89 29.84
N ASP A 124 1.71 -2.16 30.19
CA ASP A 124 0.48 -1.65 29.58
C ASP A 124 0.25 -0.14 29.81
N ARG A 125 0.95 0.47 30.77
CA ARG A 125 0.83 1.90 31.08
C ARG A 125 1.72 2.79 30.20
N PHE A 126 2.18 2.27 29.06
CA PHE A 126 3.04 3.02 28.15
C PHE A 126 2.38 4.32 27.67
N ALA A 127 1.10 4.28 27.30
CA ALA A 127 0.40 5.45 26.79
C ALA A 127 0.29 6.57 27.82
N GLU A 128 -0.06 6.23 29.06
CA GLU A 128 -0.18 7.19 30.15
C GLU A 128 1.18 7.82 30.49
N GLU A 129 2.22 6.99 30.67
CA GLU A 129 3.56 7.49 31.01
C GLU A 129 4.17 8.32 29.87
N ALA A 130 3.93 7.94 28.60
CA ALA A 130 4.40 8.69 27.45
C ALA A 130 3.76 10.09 27.38
N ARG A 131 2.45 10.19 27.66
CA ARG A 131 1.75 11.48 27.78
C ARG A 131 2.34 12.32 28.91
N ARG A 132 2.54 11.73 30.10
CA ARG A 132 3.11 12.46 31.26
C ARG A 132 4.49 13.03 30.97
N ILE A 133 5.34 12.27 30.26
CA ILE A 133 6.66 12.75 29.83
C ILE A 133 6.52 13.86 28.78
N HIS A 134 5.58 13.73 27.84
CA HIS A 134 5.35 14.73 26.79
C HIS A 134 4.84 16.07 27.36
N TYR A 135 3.91 16.03 28.31
CA TYR A 135 3.38 17.23 29.00
C TYR A 135 4.30 17.76 30.11
N GLY A 136 5.42 17.07 30.40
CA GLY A 136 6.39 17.49 31.41
C GLY A 136 5.93 17.25 32.87
N GLU A 137 5.00 16.33 33.10
CA GLU A 137 4.55 15.93 34.44
C GLU A 137 5.56 15.01 35.16
N THR A 138 6.45 14.36 34.41
CA THR A 138 7.50 13.47 34.89
C THR A 138 8.84 13.77 34.23
N ASP A 139 9.93 13.38 34.88
CA ASP A 139 11.28 13.54 34.32
C ASP A 139 11.43 12.79 32.99
N PRO A 140 12.10 13.40 31.99
CA PRO A 140 12.33 12.76 30.71
C PRO A 140 13.23 11.55 30.86
N ARG A 141 12.64 10.36 30.72
CA ARG A 141 13.31 9.06 30.80
C ARG A 141 12.89 8.17 29.63
N GLY A 142 13.78 7.27 29.21
CA GLY A 142 13.45 6.26 28.21
C GLY A 142 12.45 5.27 28.80
N ILE A 143 11.27 5.14 28.19
CA ILE A 143 10.28 4.12 28.58
C ILE A 143 10.02 3.18 27.42
N TYR A 144 9.76 1.92 27.73
CA TYR A 144 9.27 0.95 26.75
C TYR A 144 8.18 0.08 27.38
N GLY A 145 7.22 -0.34 26.56
CA GLY A 145 6.06 -1.05 27.06
C GLY A 145 5.16 -1.52 25.93
N GLU A 146 3.95 -1.86 26.31
CA GLU A 146 2.88 -2.33 25.46
C GLU A 146 1.83 -1.24 25.33
N ALA A 147 1.29 -1.07 24.13
CA ALA A 147 0.19 -0.15 23.86
C ALA A 147 -0.72 -0.77 22.82
N THR A 148 -2.03 -0.57 22.97
CA THR A 148 -3.00 -0.97 21.96
C THR A 148 -2.90 -0.10 20.72
N ASP A 149 -3.41 -0.59 19.58
CA ASP A 149 -3.40 0.20 18.34
C ASP A 149 -4.17 1.52 18.48
N LYS A 150 -5.24 1.53 19.29
CA LYS A 150 -6.03 2.72 19.58
C LYS A 150 -5.23 3.75 20.35
N GLU A 151 -4.61 3.35 21.46
CA GLU A 151 -3.78 4.24 22.28
C GLU A 151 -2.60 4.80 21.48
N ALA A 152 -1.96 3.97 20.66
CA ALA A 152 -0.88 4.40 19.80
C ALA A 152 -1.33 5.42 18.74
N GLU A 153 -2.58 5.37 18.27
CA GLU A 153 -3.11 6.40 17.37
C GLU A 153 -3.36 7.72 18.11
N GLU A 154 -3.99 7.66 19.29
CA GLU A 154 -4.19 8.83 20.16
C GLU A 154 -2.86 9.53 20.49
N LEU A 155 -1.81 8.75 20.83
CA LEU A 155 -0.48 9.28 21.07
C LEU A 155 0.11 10.03 19.86
N LYS A 156 -0.15 9.57 18.63
CA LYS A 156 0.31 10.28 17.42
C LYS A 156 -0.46 11.58 17.20
N GLU A 157 -1.78 11.55 17.43
CA GLU A 157 -2.64 12.74 17.30
C GLU A 157 -2.22 13.83 18.30
N GLU A 158 -1.82 13.42 19.51
CA GLU A 158 -1.29 14.31 20.54
C GLU A 158 0.14 14.80 20.26
N GLY A 159 0.84 14.21 19.27
CA GLY A 159 2.21 14.59 18.91
C GLY A 159 3.30 13.93 19.77
N VAL A 160 2.97 12.86 20.51
CA VAL A 160 3.94 12.08 21.27
C VAL A 160 4.82 11.29 20.31
N THR A 161 6.14 11.49 20.40
CA THR A 161 7.10 10.79 19.54
C THR A 161 7.41 9.40 20.11
N PHE A 162 6.98 8.35 19.40
CA PHE A 162 7.28 6.97 19.76
C PHE A 162 7.59 6.11 18.53
N GLY A 163 8.30 4.99 18.75
CA GLY A 163 8.61 4.00 17.72
C GLY A 163 8.01 2.63 18.05
N ARG A 164 7.54 1.90 17.04
CA ARG A 164 7.11 0.50 17.18
C ARG A 164 8.26 -0.41 16.78
N ILE A 165 8.85 -1.11 17.75
CA ILE A 165 9.95 -2.05 17.50
C ILE A 165 9.35 -3.45 17.27
N PRO A 166 9.71 -4.15 16.19
CA PRO A 166 9.33 -5.54 15.99
C PRO A 166 9.99 -6.41 17.06
N TRP A 167 9.22 -6.83 18.06
CA TRP A 167 9.73 -7.69 19.12
C TRP A 167 9.95 -9.10 18.59
N LEU A 168 11.23 -9.48 18.50
CA LEU A 168 11.61 -10.85 18.16
C LEU A 168 11.16 -11.79 19.29
N PRO A 169 10.48 -12.91 18.96
CA PRO A 169 10.15 -13.92 19.96
C PRO A 169 11.44 -14.35 20.66
N ARG A 170 11.39 -14.50 21.98
CA ARG A 170 12.52 -15.08 22.71
C ARG A 170 12.64 -16.52 22.21
N THR A 171 13.68 -16.82 21.44
CA THR A 171 14.05 -18.19 21.12
C THR A 171 14.39 -18.86 22.46
N ASN A 172 13.40 -19.53 23.05
CA ASN A 172 13.64 -20.52 24.09
C ASN A 172 14.37 -21.66 23.39
N SER A 173 15.69 -21.68 23.55
CA SER A 173 16.51 -22.85 23.21
C SER A 173 16.52 -23.84 24.35
#